data_AF-R5EWE8-F1
#
_entry.id   AF-R5EWE8-F1
#
_cell.length_a   1.000
_cell.length_b   1.000
_cell.length_c   1.000
_cell.angle_alpha   90.00
_cell.angle_beta   90.00
_cell.angle_gamma   90.00
#
_symmetry.space_group_name_H-M   'P 1'
#
loop_
_entity.id
_entity.type
_entity.pdbx_description
1 polymer ?
#
loop_
_entity_poly.entity_id
_entity_poly.type
_entity_poly.pdbx_seq_one_letter_code
_entity_poly.pdbx_strand_id
1 'polypeptide(L)'
;MPGEPEVFNANSELIAKAEIAASTIPELKDHVKKGLVVSGDQFINTPEGKATIAKNFPQAMVTECEGAPIAQIAHDFNVPFIIIRSVSDCADENETKTYDFNVKVASENSAKLVLAMIKML
;
A
#
# COMPACT_ATOMS: atom_id res chain seq x y z
N MET A 1 9.00 -10.24 -12.66
CA MET A 1 8.93 -11.25 -13.75
C MET A 1 10.27 -11.27 -14.49
N PRO A 2 10.66 -12.37 -15.18
CA PRO A 2 11.85 -12.33 -16.02
C PRO A 2 11.77 -11.17 -17.02
N GLY A 3 12.77 -10.29 -17.04
CA GLY A 3 12.80 -9.11 -17.91
C GLY A 3 12.20 -7.83 -17.31
N GLU A 4 11.51 -7.91 -16.17
CA GLU A 4 10.98 -6.75 -15.44
C GLU A 4 11.98 -6.23 -14.39
N PRO A 5 11.88 -4.95 -13.98
CA PRO A 5 12.60 -4.48 -12.80
C PRO A 5 12.16 -5.24 -11.55
N GLU A 6 13.05 -5.31 -10.57
CA GLU A 6 12.76 -5.93 -9.26
C GLU A 6 11.71 -5.13 -8.48
N VAL A 7 11.71 -3.80 -8.64
CA VAL A 7 10.81 -2.86 -7.98
C VAL A 7 10.32 -1.83 -8.98
N PHE A 8 9.00 -1.59 -8.99
CA PHE A 8 8.38 -0.50 -9.73
C PHE A 8 8.32 0.74 -8.84
N ASN A 9 9.05 1.79 -9.22
CA ASN A 9 9.09 3.03 -8.44
C ASN A 9 7.85 3.90 -8.73
N ALA A 10 7.10 4.22 -7.68
CA ALA A 10 6.01 5.19 -7.76
C ALA A 10 6.54 6.59 -8.09
N ASN A 11 5.72 7.41 -8.76
CA ASN A 11 6.08 8.75 -9.18
C ASN A 11 6.33 9.68 -7.98
N SER A 12 7.48 10.36 -7.96
CA SER A 12 7.91 11.21 -6.85
C SER A 12 7.02 12.42 -6.60
N GLU A 13 6.42 13.00 -7.65
CA GLU A 13 5.48 14.12 -7.51
C GLU A 13 4.16 13.65 -6.87
N LEU A 14 3.65 12.48 -7.29
CA LEU A 14 2.45 11.88 -6.69
C LEU A 14 2.69 11.53 -5.21
N ILE A 15 3.88 11.03 -4.86
CA ILE A 15 4.27 10.78 -3.46
C ILE A 15 4.25 12.08 -2.66
N ALA A 16 4.88 13.15 -3.17
CA ALA A 16 4.91 14.44 -2.47
C ALA A 16 3.50 15.01 -2.28
N LYS A 17 2.63 14.93 -3.29
CA LYS A 17 1.22 15.35 -3.18
C LYS A 17 0.45 14.52 -2.16
N ALA A 18 0.69 13.21 -2.08
CA ALA A 18 0.07 12.36 -1.07
C ALA A 18 0.54 12.72 0.35
N GLU A 19 1.84 12.97 0.56
CA GLU A 19 2.39 13.40 1.85
C GLU A 19 1.81 14.76 2.28
N ILE A 20 1.71 15.72 1.36
CA ILE A 20 1.08 17.03 1.62
C ILE A 20 -0.41 16.83 1.95
N ALA A 21 -1.16 16.07 1.14
CA ALA A 21 -2.56 15.80 1.38
C ALA A 21 -2.80 15.17 2.75
N ALA A 22 -1.99 14.18 3.14
CA ALA A 22 -2.05 13.55 4.45
C ALA A 22 -1.85 14.56 5.59
N SER A 23 -0.93 15.52 5.44
CA SER A 23 -0.67 16.54 6.45
C SER A 23 -1.86 17.47 6.72
N THR A 24 -2.78 17.58 5.75
CA THR A 24 -4.01 18.38 5.87
C THR A 24 -5.16 17.66 6.58
N ILE A 25 -5.03 16.35 6.82
CA ILE A 25 -6.06 15.51 7.43
C ILE A 25 -5.61 15.17 8.86
N PRO A 26 -6.22 15.77 9.91
CA PRO A 26 -5.77 15.61 11.30
C PRO A 26 -5.62 14.16 11.77
N GLU A 27 -6.49 13.27 11.29
CA GLU A 27 -6.48 11.85 11.66
C GLU A 27 -5.39 11.04 10.93
N LEU A 28 -4.81 11.56 9.84
CA LEU A 28 -3.81 10.85 9.03
C LEU A 28 -2.40 11.45 9.13
N LYS A 29 -2.26 12.73 9.51
CA LYS A 29 -0.99 13.48 9.45
C LYS A 29 0.21 12.78 10.10
N ASP A 30 0.00 12.06 11.21
CA ASP A 30 1.06 11.37 11.98
C ASP A 30 1.07 9.85 11.73
N HIS A 31 0.20 9.36 10.84
CA HIS A 31 -0.06 7.94 10.62
C HIS A 31 0.22 7.47 9.19
N VAL A 32 0.76 8.33 8.33
CA VAL A 32 1.17 7.97 6.96
C VAL A 32 2.67 7.68 6.93
N LYS A 33 3.03 6.58 6.27
CA LYS A 33 4.42 6.19 6.04
C LYS A 33 4.61 5.82 4.58
N LYS A 34 5.77 6.17 4.02
CA LYS A 34 6.24 5.75 2.70
C LYS A 34 7.16 4.54 2.85
N GLY A 35 6.95 3.51 2.04
CA GLY A 35 7.87 2.39 1.93
C GLY A 35 7.39 1.33 0.94
N LEU A 36 7.99 0.14 1.02
CA LEU A 36 7.76 -0.94 0.07
C LEU A 36 6.41 -1.62 0.33
N VAL A 37 5.59 -1.69 -0.70
CA VAL A 37 4.39 -2.54 -0.76
C VAL A 37 4.74 -3.75 -1.63
N VAL A 38 4.49 -4.95 -1.13
CA VAL A 38 4.69 -6.20 -1.87
C VAL A 38 3.34 -6.81 -2.24
N SER A 39 3.28 -7.52 -3.37
CA SER A 39 2.04 -8.12 -3.86
C SER A 39 2.21 -9.60 -4.18
N GLY A 40 1.16 -10.38 -3.94
CA GLY A 40 1.06 -11.77 -4.36
C GLY A 40 -0.38 -12.25 -4.39
N ASP A 41 -0.66 -13.32 -5.13
CA ASP A 41 -2.02 -13.87 -5.32
C ASP A 41 -2.47 -14.75 -4.12
N GLN A 42 -2.09 -14.35 -2.92
CA GLN A 42 -2.36 -15.08 -1.67
C GLN A 42 -2.71 -14.08 -0.57
N PHE A 43 -3.82 -14.35 0.12
CA PHE A 43 -4.14 -13.65 1.37
C PHE A 43 -3.22 -14.18 2.48
N ILE A 44 -2.37 -13.31 3.03
CA ILE A 44 -1.39 -13.67 4.06
C ILE A 44 -2.03 -13.54 5.44
N ASN A 45 -2.23 -14.67 6.12
CA ASN A 45 -2.88 -14.73 7.43
C ASN A 45 -2.23 -15.72 8.41
N THR A 46 -0.98 -16.10 8.14
CA THR A 46 -0.19 -17.02 8.96
C THR A 46 1.15 -16.40 9.34
N PRO A 47 1.66 -16.66 10.56
CA PRO A 47 3.00 -16.25 10.95
C PRO A 47 4.09 -16.71 9.97
N GLU A 48 3.96 -17.91 9.41
CA GLU A 48 4.92 -18.46 8.44
C GLU A 48 4.92 -17.69 7.12
N GLY A 49 3.73 -17.32 6.61
CA GLY A 49 3.59 -16.51 5.42
C GLY A 49 4.21 -15.11 5.61
N LYS A 50 3.88 -14.47 6.73
CA LYS A 50 4.45 -13.17 7.12
C LYS A 50 5.97 -13.23 7.30
N ALA A 51 6.48 -14.26 7.98
CA ALA A 51 7.92 -14.46 8.17
C ALA A 51 8.66 -14.70 6.85
N THR A 52 8.04 -15.43 5.91
CA THR A 52 8.61 -15.65 4.57
C THR A 52 8.74 -14.34 3.81
N ILE A 53 7.70 -13.50 3.82
CA ILE A 53 7.73 -12.17 3.20
C ILE A 53 8.78 -11.29 3.87
N ALA A 54 8.80 -11.20 5.20
CA ALA A 54 9.76 -10.38 5.94
C ALA A 54 11.22 -10.82 5.72
N LYS A 55 11.45 -12.12 5.55
CA LYS A 55 12.78 -12.66 5.22
C LYS A 55 13.22 -12.27 3.81
N ASN A 56 12.33 -12.37 2.82
CA ASN A 56 12.65 -12.08 1.43
C ASN A 56 12.68 -10.58 1.13
N PHE A 57 11.85 -9.81 1.82
CA PHE A 57 11.68 -8.36 1.65
C PHE A 57 11.71 -7.65 3.02
N PRO A 58 12.89 -7.48 3.64
CA PRO A 58 12.99 -6.89 4.99
C PRO A 58 12.49 -5.44 5.10
N GLN A 59 12.35 -4.74 3.98
CA GLN A 59 11.80 -3.38 3.92
C GLN A 59 10.28 -3.33 3.65
N ALA A 60 9.63 -4.47 3.44
CA ALA A 60 8.19 -4.53 3.17
C ALA A 60 7.41 -3.97 4.36
N MET A 61 6.53 -3.01 4.07
CA MET A 61 5.65 -2.39 5.05
C MET A 61 4.25 -2.98 5.01
N VAL A 62 3.79 -3.38 3.83
CA VAL A 62 2.44 -3.89 3.57
C VAL A 62 2.54 -5.01 2.53
N THR A 63 1.74 -6.06 2.71
CA THR A 63 1.47 -7.09 1.68
C THR A 63 0.01 -7.01 1.26
N GLU A 64 -0.25 -7.14 -0.04
CA GLU A 64 -1.59 -7.12 -0.63
C GLU A 64 -1.57 -7.88 -1.98
N CYS A 65 -2.59 -7.73 -2.84
CA CYS A 65 -2.73 -8.60 -4.02
C CYS A 65 -2.59 -7.87 -5.37
N GLU A 66 -2.71 -6.54 -5.43
CA GLU A 66 -2.92 -5.81 -6.70
C GLU A 66 -1.88 -4.72 -7.02
N GLY A 67 -1.09 -4.26 -6.05
CA GLY A 67 -0.21 -3.11 -6.17
C GLY A 67 0.86 -3.28 -7.25
N ALA A 68 1.63 -4.37 -7.19
CA ALA A 68 2.70 -4.68 -8.15
C ALA A 68 2.20 -4.93 -9.58
N PRO A 69 1.12 -5.71 -9.85
CA PRO A 69 0.62 -5.86 -11.22
C PRO A 69 0.08 -4.54 -11.79
N ILE A 70 -0.59 -3.70 -10.98
CA ILE A 70 -0.99 -2.34 -11.42
C ILE A 70 0.25 -1.49 -11.75
N ALA A 71 1.26 -1.53 -10.88
CA ALA A 71 2.51 -0.78 -11.06
C ALA A 71 3.30 -1.23 -12.30
N GLN A 72 3.31 -2.53 -12.59
CA GLN A 72 3.93 -3.10 -13.79
C GLN A 72 3.24 -2.56 -15.06
N ILE A 73 1.92 -2.65 -15.14
CA ILE A 73 1.18 -2.13 -16.30
C ILE A 73 1.40 -0.62 -16.45
N ALA A 74 1.37 0.14 -15.36
CA ALA A 74 1.64 1.58 -15.40
C ALA A 74 3.07 1.87 -15.91
N HIS A 75 4.05 1.10 -15.46
CA HIS A 75 5.44 1.19 -15.94
C HIS A 75 5.55 0.91 -17.44
N ASP A 76 4.94 -0.18 -17.93
CA ASP A 76 5.01 -0.59 -19.35
C ASP A 76 4.40 0.46 -20.29
N PHE A 77 3.37 1.17 -19.81
CA PHE A 77 2.69 2.24 -20.54
C PHE A 77 3.21 3.64 -20.23
N ASN A 78 4.28 3.78 -19.44
CA ASN A 78 4.85 5.06 -19.02
C ASN A 78 3.84 6.00 -18.34
N VAL A 79 2.91 5.44 -17.56
CA VAL A 79 1.91 6.18 -16.79
C VAL A 79 2.41 6.39 -15.36
N PRO A 80 2.50 7.64 -14.86
CA PRO A 80 2.82 7.90 -13.46
C PRO A 80 1.81 7.23 -12.52
N PHE A 81 2.29 6.52 -11.51
CA PHE A 81 1.43 5.84 -10.53
C PHE A 81 1.89 6.08 -9.09
N ILE A 82 0.98 5.85 -8.16
CA ILE A 82 1.24 5.70 -6.73
C ILE A 82 0.30 4.62 -6.17
N ILE A 83 0.80 3.81 -5.25
CA ILE A 83 -0.02 2.86 -4.50
C ILE A 83 -0.24 3.44 -3.10
N ILE A 84 -1.51 3.68 -2.76
CA ILE A 84 -1.95 4.10 -1.43
C ILE A 84 -2.70 2.93 -0.80
N ARG A 85 -2.29 2.54 0.41
CA ARG A 85 -2.92 1.48 1.20
C ARG A 85 -3.12 1.97 2.63
N SER A 86 -4.28 1.67 3.19
CA SER A 86 -4.54 1.81 4.62
C SER A 86 -4.57 0.40 5.22
N VAL A 87 -3.87 0.21 6.34
CA VAL A 87 -3.69 -1.10 6.95
C VAL A 87 -4.98 -1.53 7.66
N SER A 88 -5.56 -2.66 7.26
CA SER A 88 -6.76 -3.27 7.86
C SER A 88 -6.43 -4.28 8.96
N ASP A 89 -5.28 -4.92 8.87
CA ASP A 89 -4.87 -6.05 9.71
C ASP A 89 -3.34 -6.16 9.73
N CYS A 90 -2.81 -6.99 10.62
CA CYS A 90 -1.38 -7.20 10.81
C CYS A 90 -0.88 -8.49 10.15
N ALA A 91 -1.71 -9.18 9.35
CA ALA A 91 -1.41 -10.47 8.72
C ALA A 91 -1.03 -11.58 9.71
N ASP A 92 -1.67 -11.61 10.89
CA ASP A 92 -1.42 -12.60 11.95
C ASP A 92 -2.59 -13.61 12.13
N GLU A 93 -2.31 -14.75 12.78
CA GLU A 93 -3.31 -15.80 13.05
C GLU A 93 -4.44 -15.29 13.98
N ASN A 94 -5.71 -15.45 13.55
CA ASN A 94 -6.99 -15.04 14.18
C ASN A 94 -7.57 -13.67 13.79
N GLU A 95 -7.05 -13.01 12.76
CA GLU A 95 -7.46 -11.64 12.43
C GLU A 95 -8.67 -11.50 11.50
N THR A 96 -9.35 -12.59 11.09
CA THR A 96 -10.54 -12.47 10.22
C THR A 96 -11.61 -11.53 10.81
N LYS A 97 -11.79 -11.55 12.14
CA LYS A 97 -12.69 -10.62 12.85
C LYS A 97 -12.15 -9.19 12.94
N THR A 98 -10.82 -9.04 13.06
CA THR A 98 -10.13 -7.75 13.12
C THR A 98 -10.16 -7.05 11.76
N TYR A 99 -9.97 -7.81 10.68
CA TYR A 99 -10.11 -7.37 9.30
C TYR A 99 -11.52 -6.80 9.04
N ASP A 100 -12.58 -7.58 9.31
CA ASP A 100 -13.95 -7.14 9.07
C ASP A 100 -14.30 -5.84 9.84
N PHE A 101 -13.76 -5.67 11.05
CA PHE A 101 -13.96 -4.46 11.84
C PHE A 101 -13.18 -3.25 11.29
N ASN A 102 -11.95 -3.47 10.84
CA ASN A 102 -11.04 -2.40 10.44
C ASN A 102 -11.14 -2.02 8.97
N VAL A 103 -11.70 -2.87 8.10
CA VAL A 103 -11.87 -2.57 6.67
C VAL A 103 -12.63 -1.27 6.45
N LYS A 104 -13.65 -0.98 7.25
CA LYS A 104 -14.39 0.28 7.15
C LYS A 104 -13.50 1.49 7.43
N VAL A 105 -12.72 1.45 8.50
CA VAL A 105 -11.79 2.52 8.88
C VAL A 105 -10.67 2.67 7.84
N ALA A 106 -10.08 1.55 7.40
CA ALA A 106 -9.05 1.53 6.38
C ALA A 106 -9.56 2.12 5.05
N SER A 107 -10.78 1.74 4.64
CA SER A 107 -11.43 2.27 3.43
C SER A 107 -11.69 3.76 3.53
N GLU A 108 -12.23 4.24 4.67
CA GLU A 108 -12.47 5.66 4.92
C GLU A 108 -11.16 6.48 4.92
N ASN A 109 -10.12 5.98 5.57
CA ASN A 109 -8.81 6.62 5.61
C ASN A 109 -8.17 6.71 4.21
N SER A 110 -8.20 5.61 3.46
CA SER A 110 -7.72 5.58 2.08
C SER A 110 -8.48 6.56 1.19
N ALA A 111 -9.82 6.57 1.29
CA ALA A 111 -10.66 7.48 0.51
C ALA A 111 -10.40 8.95 0.87
N LYS A 112 -10.30 9.30 2.16
CA LYS A 112 -9.97 10.66 2.62
C LYS A 112 -8.65 11.14 2.00
N LEU A 113 -7.61 10.32 2.04
CA LEU A 113 -6.30 10.68 1.50
C LEU A 113 -6.35 10.86 -0.02
N VAL A 114 -6.94 9.91 -0.75
CA VAL A 114 -7.06 9.98 -2.22
C VAL A 114 -7.86 11.21 -2.65
N LEU A 115 -8.99 11.50 -1.99
CA LEU A 115 -9.83 12.67 -2.30
C LEU A 115 -9.12 13.99 -2.00
N ALA A 116 -8.33 14.07 -0.92
CA ALA A 116 -7.51 15.25 -0.63
C ALA A 116 -6.39 15.43 -1.66
N MET A 117 -5.74 14.33 -2.07
CA MET A 117 -4.67 14.34 -3.07
C MET A 117 -5.19 14.75 -4.46
N ILE A 118 -6.36 14.28 -4.89
CA ILE A 118 -6.96 14.64 -6.20
C ILE A 118 -7.16 16.14 -6.34
N LYS A 119 -7.46 16.86 -5.26
CA LYS A 119 -7.59 18.34 -5.28
C LYS A 119 -6.27 19.07 -5.54
N MET A 120 -5.14 18.36 -5.54
CA MET A 120 -3.78 18.86 -5.75
C MET A 120 -3.18 18.39 -7.08
N LEU A 121 -3.94 17.63 -7.88
CA LEU A 121 -3.58 17.21 -9.24
C LEU A 121 -3.97 18.30 -10.24
#